data_AF-A0AAD4BY08-F1
#
_entry.id   AF-A0AAD4BY08-F1
#
_cell.length_a   1.000
_cell.length_b   1.000
_cell.length_c   1.000
_cell.angle_alpha   90.00
_cell.angle_beta   90.00
_cell.angle_gamma   90.00
#
_symmetry.space_group_name_H-M   'P 1'
#
loop_
_entity.id
_entity.type
_entity.pdbx_description
1 polymer ?
#
loop_
_entity_poly.entity_id
_entity_poly.type
_entity_poly.pdbx_seq_one_letter_code
_entity_poly.pdbx_strand_id
1 'polypeptide(L)'
;MHKKRWAQTSNCARGIKEPLPSSFRLLTWNIDFASKAPKRRLAAALEYIRRDVFECKTPSERPNPCCILLQEVSVQAFTLILANEWVQGSFLVVPSSTEKWPHGAHYGNVTLISRMLPVCGAFTIDFSNSNMTRNGLFVDLKLAVPAPPHAPRLSDGIVQMRIANTHLESLPQGARARPEQLGIIAESLQEYDLHGGVVGGDMNAIGPSDMRIAEQVGLTDAWQGSEEEEEGITWGHQPPSQYPPRRLDKVLWVARGGVEVEEPVRVGVGAKCGTGEWISDHYGLVTNVHVPARYSLFRHRILRRRGRRTGGARRCDYSAGYGAGEPTMKTAFASVALFVSGALAQFMINTPSNVVECEPLQLNWQGGTRDILPGATPNGIAIESFPQTNSTSYTWLVNIASGTSIGLTVRDNTGVAAQSAAVTVNPGSMSFPYLIGHKICLVLRVLMLCAASPGPTVSDSGSSTAPATVTGGSSTAGTGTATGASSSPTSTSTSKSGASANIAQFGAAGIIGVAVAALFL
;
A
#
# COMPACT_ATOMS: atom_id res chain seq x y z
N MET A 1 -3.01 1.77 18.62
CA MET A 1 -3.76 2.77 17.82
C MET A 1 -2.78 3.68 17.11
N HIS A 2 -2.60 3.55 15.79
CA HIS A 2 -1.68 4.40 15.03
C HIS A 2 -2.36 5.73 14.67
N LYS A 3 -1.73 6.86 15.00
CA LYS A 3 -2.23 8.19 14.63
C LYS A 3 -1.88 8.48 13.17
N LYS A 4 -2.71 8.03 12.22
CA LYS A 4 -2.62 8.46 10.81
C LYS A 4 -2.82 10.00 10.76
N ARG A 5 -1.74 10.76 10.56
CA ARG A 5 -1.78 12.23 10.44
C ARG A 5 -1.90 12.61 8.97
N TRP A 6 -3.11 12.94 8.54
CA TRP A 6 -3.37 13.49 7.22
C TRP A 6 -2.82 14.92 7.11
N ALA A 7 -2.02 15.18 6.08
CA ALA A 7 -1.53 16.53 5.77
C ALA A 7 -1.53 16.73 4.25
N GLN A 8 -2.32 17.68 3.76
CA GLN A 8 -2.31 18.06 2.35
C GLN A 8 -0.96 18.71 2.00
N THR A 9 -0.19 18.08 1.12
CA THR A 9 1.17 18.50 0.75
C THR A 9 1.27 19.20 -0.60
N SER A 10 0.23 19.16 -1.43
CA SER A 10 0.18 19.92 -2.67
C SER A 10 -1.24 20.42 -2.97
N ASN A 11 -1.31 21.61 -3.57
CA ASN A 11 -2.45 21.99 -4.39
C ASN A 11 -2.15 21.50 -5.81
N CYS A 12 -2.52 20.26 -6.13
CA CYS A 12 -2.59 19.86 -7.54
C CYS A 12 -3.59 20.81 -8.22
N ALA A 13 -3.07 21.62 -9.15
CA ALA A 13 -3.82 22.70 -9.77
C ALA A 13 -5.03 22.17 -10.56
N ARG A 14 -5.97 23.07 -10.85
CA ARG A 14 -7.11 22.81 -11.74
C ARG A 14 -6.63 22.18 -13.04
N GLY A 15 -7.15 20.99 -13.36
CA GLY A 15 -6.85 20.27 -14.59
C GLY A 15 -5.59 19.40 -14.50
N ILE A 16 -5.79 18.08 -14.38
CA ILE A 16 -4.74 17.11 -14.69
C ILE A 16 -4.50 17.21 -16.21
N LYS A 17 -3.28 17.54 -16.63
CA LYS A 17 -2.94 17.57 -18.06
C LYS A 17 -2.67 16.15 -18.54
N GLU A 18 -3.47 15.68 -19.48
CA GLU A 18 -3.24 14.42 -20.20
C GLU A 18 -2.23 14.62 -21.36
N PRO A 19 -1.49 13.57 -21.76
CA PRO A 19 -1.45 12.24 -21.13
C PRO A 19 -0.65 12.26 -19.81
N LEU A 20 -1.15 11.57 -18.79
CA LEU A 20 -0.36 11.26 -17.60
C LEU A 20 0.72 10.22 -17.97
N PRO A 21 1.87 10.21 -17.30
CA PRO A 21 2.82 9.11 -17.44
C PRO A 21 2.23 7.79 -16.94
N SER A 22 2.56 6.69 -17.63
CA SER A 22 2.28 5.32 -17.19
C SER A 22 3.46 4.66 -16.48
N SER A 23 4.61 5.33 -16.45
CA SER A 23 5.83 4.85 -15.80
C SER A 23 6.64 6.01 -15.23
N PHE A 24 7.53 5.69 -14.29
CA PHE A 24 8.47 6.65 -13.71
C PHE A 24 9.75 5.94 -13.26
N ARG A 25 10.87 6.67 -13.25
CA ARG A 25 12.15 6.18 -12.69
C ARG A 25 12.15 6.40 -11.18
N LEU A 26 12.45 5.37 -10.41
CA LEU A 26 12.57 5.41 -8.95
C LEU A 26 14.04 5.31 -8.56
N LEU A 27 14.53 6.30 -7.81
CA LEU A 27 15.82 6.26 -7.13
C LEU A 27 15.57 6.11 -5.62
N THR A 28 16.33 5.26 -4.94
CA THR A 28 16.46 5.29 -3.47
C THR A 28 17.93 5.36 -3.05
N TRP A 29 18.24 6.16 -2.02
CA TRP A 29 19.61 6.30 -1.52
C TRP A 29 19.62 6.80 -0.08
N ASN A 30 20.23 6.02 0.82
CA ASN A 30 20.66 6.53 2.12
C ASN A 30 21.84 7.49 1.90
N ILE A 31 21.71 8.74 2.36
CA ILE A 31 22.73 9.79 2.16
C ILE A 31 23.64 10.03 3.39
N ASP A 32 23.62 9.11 4.37
CA ASP A 32 24.48 9.08 5.56
C ASP A 32 24.38 10.38 6.37
N PHE A 33 23.58 10.43 7.44
CA PHE A 33 23.49 11.65 8.26
C PHE A 33 24.71 11.80 9.19
N ALA A 34 25.39 10.70 9.48
CA ALA A 34 26.35 10.56 10.58
C ALA A 34 27.76 11.05 10.21
N SER A 35 28.18 10.87 8.96
CA SER A 35 29.50 11.33 8.50
C SER A 35 29.62 12.85 8.46
N LYS A 36 30.87 13.32 8.50
CA LYS A 36 31.21 14.74 8.49
C LYS A 36 30.66 15.48 7.26
N ALA A 37 30.45 16.79 7.42
CA ALA A 37 29.99 17.71 6.38
C ALA A 37 28.70 17.30 5.62
N PRO A 38 27.59 16.93 6.30
CA PRO A 38 26.36 16.43 5.66
C PRO A 38 25.76 17.41 4.66
N LYS A 39 25.90 18.72 4.89
CA LYS A 39 25.51 19.78 3.93
C LYS A 39 26.22 19.64 2.57
N ARG A 40 27.54 19.40 2.58
CA ARG A 40 28.36 19.29 1.37
C ARG A 40 28.12 17.95 0.66
N ARG A 41 27.97 16.87 1.43
CA ARG A 41 27.62 15.53 0.90
C ARG A 41 26.25 15.53 0.24
N LEU A 42 25.22 16.11 0.86
CA LEU A 42 23.89 16.24 0.24
C LEU A 42 23.90 17.14 -1.01
N ALA A 43 24.67 18.23 -1.03
CA ALA A 43 24.81 19.05 -2.23
C ALA A 43 25.47 18.28 -3.39
N ALA A 44 26.53 17.50 -3.09
CA ALA A 44 27.16 16.61 -4.06
C ALA A 44 26.23 15.47 -4.51
N ALA A 45 25.41 14.91 -3.60
CA ALA A 45 24.40 13.90 -3.93
C ALA A 45 23.37 14.45 -4.92
N LEU A 46 22.79 15.62 -4.65
CA LEU A 46 21.82 16.24 -5.56
C LEU A 46 22.42 16.54 -6.94
N GLU A 47 23.68 16.97 -7.00
CA GLU A 47 24.38 17.20 -8.28
C GLU A 47 24.67 15.90 -9.04
N TYR A 48 25.16 14.85 -8.36
CA TYR A 48 25.37 13.52 -8.94
C TYR A 48 24.05 12.93 -9.45
N ILE A 49 22.98 13.02 -8.66
CA ILE A 49 21.65 12.55 -9.06
C ILE A 49 21.17 13.30 -10.31
N ARG A 50 21.27 14.64 -10.31
CA ARG A 50 20.86 15.49 -11.42
C ARG A 50 21.63 15.16 -12.70
N ARG A 51 22.96 15.14 -12.65
CA ARG A 51 23.86 15.05 -13.81
C ARG A 51 24.08 13.62 -14.28
N ASP A 52 24.33 12.70 -13.36
CA ASP A 52 24.84 11.35 -13.66
C ASP A 52 23.74 10.26 -13.62
N VAL A 53 22.64 10.48 -12.89
CA VAL A 53 21.50 9.50 -12.81
C VAL A 53 20.30 9.92 -13.65
N PHE A 54 20.04 11.22 -13.77
CA PHE A 54 18.94 11.80 -14.55
C PHE A 54 19.39 12.60 -15.77
N GLU A 55 20.70 12.63 -16.08
CA GLU A 55 21.28 13.17 -17.31
C GLU A 55 20.97 14.66 -17.59
N CYS A 56 20.47 15.40 -16.58
CA CYS A 56 20.19 16.82 -16.67
C CYS A 56 21.52 17.60 -16.62
N LYS A 57 21.87 18.31 -17.67
CA LYS A 57 23.15 19.05 -17.79
C LYS A 57 23.11 20.37 -17.05
N THR A 58 21.97 21.05 -17.05
CA THR A 58 21.74 22.32 -16.34
C THR A 58 20.69 22.21 -15.22
N PRO A 59 20.63 23.14 -14.25
CA PRO A 59 19.57 23.15 -13.22
C PRO A 59 18.15 23.44 -13.76
N SER A 60 18.03 24.03 -14.96
CA SER A 60 16.75 24.33 -15.61
C SER A 60 16.19 23.15 -16.42
N GLU A 61 17.02 22.16 -16.76
CA GLU A 61 16.58 20.91 -17.36
C GLU A 61 15.78 20.06 -16.36
N ARG A 62 14.67 19.51 -16.86
CA ARG A 62 13.77 18.66 -16.08
C ARG A 62 14.02 17.19 -16.41
N PRO A 63 14.07 16.30 -15.40
CA PRO A 63 14.13 14.88 -15.64
C PRO A 63 12.81 14.37 -16.22
N ASN A 64 12.87 13.21 -16.86
CA ASN A 64 11.69 12.37 -17.12
C ASN A 64 10.93 12.07 -15.80
N PRO A 65 9.65 11.65 -15.85
CA PRO A 65 8.86 11.34 -14.66
C PRO A 65 9.63 10.44 -13.68
N CYS A 66 9.84 10.92 -12.45
CA CYS A 66 10.67 10.23 -11.48
C CYS A 66 10.34 10.56 -10.02
N CYS A 67 10.74 9.66 -9.13
CA CYS A 67 10.71 9.83 -7.68
C CYS A 67 12.10 9.52 -7.09
N ILE A 68 12.52 10.30 -6.11
CA ILE A 68 13.80 10.15 -5.42
C ILE A 68 13.51 9.99 -3.92
N LEU A 69 13.84 8.82 -3.38
CA LEU A 69 13.67 8.44 -1.98
C LEU A 69 15.02 8.62 -1.28
N LEU A 70 15.17 9.68 -0.48
CA LEU A 70 16.37 9.88 0.35
C LEU A 70 16.09 9.42 1.77
N GLN A 71 17.00 8.62 2.31
CA GLN A 71 17.09 8.30 3.74
C GLN A 71 18.23 9.09 4.39
N GLU A 72 18.20 9.23 5.71
CA GLU A 72 19.24 9.92 6.49
C GLU A 72 19.54 11.38 6.07
N VAL A 73 18.51 12.14 5.68
CA VAL A 73 18.68 13.59 5.50
C VAL A 73 18.78 14.24 6.88
N SER A 74 19.94 14.79 7.25
CA SER A 74 20.09 15.53 8.51
C SER A 74 19.24 16.82 8.54
N VAL A 75 18.73 17.21 9.72
CA VAL A 75 18.01 18.50 9.91
C VAL A 75 18.83 19.68 9.39
N GLN A 76 20.15 19.67 9.61
CA GLN A 76 21.04 20.75 9.18
C GLN A 76 21.15 20.88 7.66
N ALA A 77 20.98 19.79 6.91
CA ALA A 77 21.13 19.76 5.46
C ALA A 77 19.80 19.90 4.71
N PHE A 78 18.65 19.59 5.35
CA PHE A 78 17.32 19.64 4.74
C PHE A 78 17.01 20.95 4.00
N THR A 79 17.41 22.11 4.55
CA THR A 79 17.17 23.42 3.90
C THR A 79 17.88 23.58 2.56
N LEU A 80 18.96 22.82 2.28
CA LEU A 80 19.61 22.81 0.98
C LEU A 80 18.75 22.15 -0.10
N ILE A 81 17.92 21.16 0.26
CA ILE A 81 16.94 20.56 -0.67
C ILE A 81 15.93 21.64 -1.09
N LEU A 82 15.42 22.41 -0.13
CA LEU A 82 14.46 23.49 -0.40
C LEU A 82 15.08 24.66 -1.16
N ALA A 83 16.38 24.92 -1.02
CA ALA A 83 17.10 26.02 -1.68
C ALA A 83 17.73 25.63 -3.04
N ASN A 84 17.77 24.35 -3.40
CA ASN A 84 18.37 23.89 -4.65
C ASN A 84 17.49 24.23 -5.86
N GLU A 85 18.04 24.95 -6.84
CA GLU A 85 17.29 25.45 -8.01
C GLU A 85 16.64 24.32 -8.83
N TRP A 86 17.36 23.23 -9.07
CA TRP A 86 16.85 22.07 -9.80
C TRP A 86 15.71 21.38 -9.04
N VAL A 87 15.84 21.24 -7.72
CA VAL A 87 14.77 20.70 -6.87
C VAL A 87 13.53 21.61 -6.92
N GLN A 88 13.69 22.92 -6.75
CA GLN A 88 12.58 23.88 -6.82
C GLN A 88 11.86 23.82 -8.18
N GLY A 89 12.62 23.85 -9.28
CA GLY A 89 12.10 23.91 -10.65
C GLY A 89 11.44 22.62 -11.15
N SER A 90 11.87 21.46 -10.61
CA SER A 90 11.50 20.13 -11.12
C SER A 90 10.67 19.27 -10.17
N PHE A 91 10.70 19.50 -8.84
CA PHE A 91 10.13 18.57 -7.85
C PHE A 91 9.15 19.20 -6.85
N LEU A 92 8.27 18.35 -6.33
CA LEU A 92 7.60 18.51 -5.03
C LEU A 92 8.45 17.83 -3.96
N VAL A 93 8.57 18.45 -2.78
CA VAL A 93 9.37 17.93 -1.66
C VAL A 93 8.44 17.48 -0.53
N VAL A 94 8.53 16.21 -0.15
CA VAL A 94 7.72 15.59 0.89
C VAL A 94 8.64 14.92 1.93
N PRO A 95 8.55 15.24 3.23
CA PRO A 95 7.80 16.35 3.80
C PRO A 95 8.36 17.70 3.38
N SER A 96 7.53 18.74 3.49
CA SER A 96 7.91 20.14 3.21
C SER A 96 8.70 20.83 4.33
N SER A 97 8.88 20.17 5.47
CA SER A 97 9.59 20.66 6.67
C SER A 97 9.98 19.47 7.56
N THR A 98 11.08 19.59 8.29
CA THR A 98 11.54 18.60 9.27
C THR A 98 10.58 18.46 10.47
N GLU A 99 9.69 19.42 10.70
CA GLU A 99 8.60 19.35 11.71
C GLU A 99 7.59 18.21 11.47
N LYS A 100 7.65 17.58 10.30
CA LYS A 100 6.82 16.43 9.91
C LYS A 100 7.56 15.09 10.07
N TRP A 101 8.82 15.09 10.47
CA TRP A 101 9.52 13.88 10.92
C TRP A 101 9.06 13.47 12.32
N PRO A 102 9.35 12.23 12.76
CA PRO A 102 9.03 11.78 14.11
C PRO A 102 9.61 12.71 15.19
N HIS A 103 8.90 12.83 16.31
CA HIS A 103 9.29 13.75 17.37
C HIS A 103 10.69 13.40 17.93
N GLY A 104 11.57 14.40 18.02
CA GLY A 104 12.96 14.23 18.46
C GLY A 104 13.95 13.79 17.37
N ALA A 105 13.51 13.57 16.12
CA ALA A 105 14.39 13.13 15.04
C ALA A 105 15.41 14.21 14.63
N HIS A 106 16.69 13.83 14.57
CA HIS A 106 17.80 14.69 14.10
C HIS A 106 18.13 14.52 12.60
N TYR A 107 17.50 13.54 11.98
CA TYR A 107 17.56 13.22 10.56
C TYR A 107 16.24 12.56 10.15
N GLY A 108 15.97 12.38 8.86
CA GLY A 108 14.79 11.66 8.43
C GLY A 108 14.69 11.44 6.93
N ASN A 109 13.56 10.88 6.52
CA ASN A 109 13.29 10.52 5.14
C ASN A 109 12.72 11.72 4.36
N VAL A 110 13.15 11.88 3.10
CA VAL A 110 12.65 12.89 2.16
C VAL A 110 12.41 12.25 0.81
N THR A 111 11.23 12.47 0.25
CA THR A 111 10.86 12.05 -1.10
C THR A 111 10.71 13.27 -2.00
N LEU A 112 11.48 13.31 -3.09
CA LEU A 112 11.33 14.28 -4.17
C LEU A 112 10.49 13.64 -5.28
N ILE A 113 9.39 14.28 -5.69
CA ILE A 113 8.49 13.78 -6.74
C ILE A 113 8.53 14.75 -7.91
N SER A 114 8.88 14.27 -9.11
CA SER A 114 8.86 15.09 -10.33
C SER A 114 7.49 15.74 -10.51
N ARG A 115 7.47 17.04 -10.83
CA ARG A 115 6.22 17.81 -11.09
C ARG A 115 5.42 17.30 -12.30
N MET A 116 5.97 16.33 -13.05
CA MET A 116 5.25 15.58 -14.10
C MET A 116 4.32 14.49 -13.54
N LEU A 117 4.47 14.11 -12.27
CA LEU A 117 3.67 13.09 -11.58
C LEU A 117 2.61 13.77 -10.70
N PRO A 118 1.29 13.62 -11.00
CA PRO A 118 0.24 14.20 -10.16
C PRO A 118 0.16 13.47 -8.81
N VAL A 119 0.46 14.18 -7.72
CA VAL A 119 0.36 13.68 -6.33
C VAL A 119 -1.07 13.86 -5.82
N CYS A 120 -1.74 12.78 -5.42
CA CYS A 120 -3.08 12.83 -4.82
C CYS A 120 -3.12 12.66 -3.30
N GLY A 121 -2.03 12.23 -2.66
CA GLY A 121 -1.93 12.11 -1.21
C GLY A 121 -0.51 11.98 -0.71
N ALA A 122 -0.27 12.29 0.56
CA ALA A 122 0.96 11.96 1.27
C ALA A 122 0.71 11.88 2.79
N PHE A 123 1.40 10.95 3.46
CA PHE A 123 1.30 10.76 4.91
C PHE A 123 2.56 10.08 5.47
N THR A 124 2.72 10.08 6.80
CA THR A 124 3.75 9.33 7.52
C THR A 124 3.09 8.34 8.47
N ILE A 125 3.74 7.19 8.68
CA ILE A 125 3.47 6.30 9.81
C ILE A 125 4.77 6.18 10.60
N ASP A 126 4.77 6.75 11.79
CA ASP A 126 5.90 6.68 12.72
C ASP A 126 5.84 5.33 13.45
N PHE A 127 6.95 4.60 13.50
CA PHE A 127 6.97 3.24 14.04
C PHE A 127 7.04 3.27 15.57
N SER A 128 6.00 2.81 16.25
CA SER A 128 5.91 2.79 17.71
C SER A 128 6.91 1.86 18.40
N ASN A 129 7.50 0.92 17.65
CA ASN A 129 8.54 0.00 18.12
C ASN A 129 9.97 0.49 17.82
N SER A 130 10.13 1.72 17.31
CA SER A 130 11.43 2.28 16.94
C SER A 130 12.12 3.00 18.09
N ASN A 131 13.41 2.73 18.26
CA ASN A 131 14.31 3.45 19.16
C ASN A 131 15.15 4.50 18.40
N MET A 132 15.16 4.45 17.06
CA MET A 132 15.94 5.33 16.18
C MET A 132 15.07 6.34 15.41
N THR A 133 13.88 6.67 15.91
CA THR A 133 12.93 7.62 15.27
C THR A 133 12.59 7.27 13.82
N ARG A 134 12.43 5.97 13.51
CA ARG A 134 12.14 5.46 12.17
C ARG A 134 10.66 5.64 11.77
N ASN A 135 10.41 5.82 10.47
CA ASN A 135 9.06 5.94 9.90
C ASN A 135 8.95 5.36 8.48
N GLY A 136 7.72 5.09 8.05
CA GLY A 136 7.33 4.95 6.65
C GLY A 136 6.74 6.26 6.14
N LEU A 137 7.32 6.83 5.08
CA LEU A 137 6.84 8.05 4.42
C LEU A 137 6.19 7.70 3.08
N PHE A 138 4.89 7.97 2.96
CA PHE A 138 4.07 7.50 1.85
C PHE A 138 3.61 8.66 0.95
N VAL A 139 3.57 8.42 -0.36
CA VAL A 139 3.07 9.35 -1.38
C VAL A 139 2.22 8.60 -2.39
N ASP A 140 1.01 9.11 -2.64
CA ASP A 140 0.07 8.55 -3.62
C ASP A 140 0.15 9.35 -4.93
N LEU A 141 0.37 8.65 -6.03
CA LEU A 141 0.48 9.19 -7.39
C LEU A 141 -0.68 8.75 -8.27
N LYS A 142 -1.05 9.57 -9.24
CA LYS A 142 -1.90 9.19 -10.37
C LYS A 142 -1.06 8.87 -11.60
N LEU A 143 -1.31 7.72 -12.22
CA LEU A 143 -0.64 7.25 -13.43
C LEU A 143 -1.67 6.87 -14.49
N ALA A 144 -1.30 6.96 -15.77
CA ALA A 144 -2.11 6.41 -16.86
C ALA A 144 -1.97 4.88 -16.94
N VAL A 145 -3.06 4.18 -17.24
CA VAL A 145 -2.98 2.82 -17.77
C VAL A 145 -2.72 2.92 -19.28
N PRO A 146 -1.65 2.30 -19.83
CA PRO A 146 -1.40 2.34 -21.26
C PRO A 146 -2.57 1.74 -22.05
N ALA A 147 -3.03 2.46 -23.06
CA ALA A 147 -4.00 1.92 -24.00
C ALA A 147 -3.38 0.78 -24.84
N PRO A 148 -4.17 -0.19 -25.33
CA PRO A 148 -3.71 -1.23 -26.25
C PRO A 148 -3.17 -0.62 -27.56
N PRO A 149 -2.18 -1.24 -28.24
CA PRO A 149 -1.58 -0.71 -29.47
C PRO A 149 -2.55 -0.46 -30.64
N HIS A 150 -3.77 -0.99 -30.58
CA HIS A 150 -4.81 -0.86 -31.61
C HIS A 150 -5.99 0.01 -31.15
N ALA A 151 -5.94 0.61 -29.95
CA ALA A 151 -6.98 1.50 -29.46
C ALA A 151 -6.72 2.94 -29.95
N PRO A 152 -7.77 3.71 -30.32
CA PRO A 152 -7.63 5.10 -30.76
C PRO A 152 -7.42 6.10 -29.59
N ARG A 153 -7.22 5.61 -28.37
CA ARG A 153 -7.05 6.41 -27.14
C ARG A 153 -5.60 6.34 -26.68
N LEU A 154 -5.13 7.40 -26.02
CA LEU A 154 -3.78 7.43 -25.43
C LEU A 154 -3.68 6.64 -24.10
N SER A 155 -4.79 6.46 -23.39
CA SER A 155 -4.84 5.72 -22.12
C SER A 155 -6.15 4.94 -21.94
N ASP A 156 -6.08 3.90 -21.12
CA ASP A 156 -7.17 2.99 -20.72
C ASP A 156 -7.75 3.35 -19.33
N GLY A 157 -7.53 4.60 -18.90
CA GLY A 157 -7.93 5.17 -17.61
C GLY A 157 -6.75 5.69 -16.79
N ILE A 158 -7.08 6.22 -15.60
CA ILE A 158 -6.12 6.70 -14.59
C ILE A 158 -6.23 5.78 -13.36
N VAL A 159 -5.09 5.42 -12.79
CA VAL A 159 -4.96 4.59 -11.59
C VAL A 159 -4.18 5.31 -10.50
N GLN A 160 -4.42 4.92 -9.24
CA GLN A 160 -3.65 5.39 -8.09
C GLN A 160 -2.60 4.36 -7.68
N MET A 161 -1.36 4.80 -7.47
CA MET A 161 -0.25 3.97 -6.99
C MET A 161 0.38 4.62 -5.75
N ARG A 162 0.77 3.81 -4.76
CA ARG A 162 1.49 4.29 -3.57
C ARG A 162 2.99 4.02 -3.65
N ILE A 163 3.78 5.02 -3.31
CA ILE A 163 5.23 4.89 -3.08
C ILE A 163 5.48 5.08 -1.59
N ALA A 164 6.35 4.25 -1.02
CA ALA A 164 6.89 4.44 0.33
C ALA A 164 8.41 4.65 0.29
N ASN A 165 8.87 5.58 1.13
CA ASN A 165 10.27 5.79 1.51
C ASN A 165 10.42 5.34 2.97
N THR A 166 11.39 4.50 3.28
CA THR A 166 11.65 4.11 4.68
C THR A 166 13.14 3.94 4.96
N HIS A 167 13.45 3.95 6.25
CA HIS A 167 14.69 3.45 6.79
C HIS A 167 14.31 2.62 8.01
N LEU A 168 14.49 1.29 7.94
CA LEU A 168 14.08 0.38 9.02
C LEU A 168 15.09 0.39 10.19
N GLU A 169 14.69 -0.16 11.34
CA GLU A 169 15.52 -0.18 12.54
C GLU A 169 16.90 -0.78 12.29
N SER A 170 17.96 -0.02 12.57
CA SER A 170 19.33 -0.41 12.26
C SER A 170 19.97 -1.30 13.31
N LEU A 171 21.17 -1.78 12.98
CA LEU A 171 22.00 -2.63 13.84
C LEU A 171 21.34 -4.01 14.15
N PRO A 172 22.08 -4.98 14.72
CA PRO A 172 21.53 -6.30 15.03
C PRO A 172 20.35 -6.26 16.02
N GLN A 173 20.36 -5.33 17.00
CA GLN A 173 19.24 -5.17 17.95
C GLN A 173 17.93 -4.72 17.29
N GLY A 174 17.99 -4.06 16.13
CA GLY A 174 16.80 -3.68 15.35
C GLY A 174 16.05 -4.87 14.73
N ALA A 175 16.67 -6.06 14.66
CA ALA A 175 16.11 -7.24 13.97
C ALA A 175 14.72 -7.68 14.47
N ARG A 176 14.37 -7.37 15.72
CA ARG A 176 13.03 -7.66 16.26
C ARG A 176 11.96 -6.66 15.81
N ALA A 177 12.34 -5.42 15.49
CA ALA A 177 11.42 -4.37 15.08
C ALA A 177 11.16 -4.38 13.55
N ARG A 178 12.20 -4.66 12.75
CA ARG A 178 12.12 -4.64 11.27
C ARG A 178 10.94 -5.42 10.67
N PRO A 179 10.56 -6.63 11.14
CA PRO A 179 9.42 -7.36 10.58
C PRO A 179 8.07 -6.63 10.73
N GLU A 180 7.81 -6.06 11.90
CA GLU A 180 6.58 -5.28 12.16
C GLU A 180 6.59 -3.96 11.38
N GLN A 181 7.75 -3.29 11.31
CA GLN A 181 7.91 -2.04 10.56
C GLN A 181 7.65 -2.23 9.06
N LEU A 182 8.23 -3.27 8.44
CA LEU A 182 7.98 -3.57 7.04
C LEU A 182 6.57 -4.14 6.81
N GLY A 183 5.99 -4.84 7.79
CA GLY A 183 4.58 -5.28 7.77
C GLY A 183 3.61 -4.10 7.66
N ILE A 184 3.78 -3.06 8.50
CA ILE A 184 2.97 -1.83 8.47
C ILE A 184 3.07 -1.13 7.09
N ILE A 185 4.26 -1.12 6.48
CA ILE A 185 4.44 -0.62 5.11
C ILE A 185 3.70 -1.50 4.11
N ALA A 186 3.88 -2.83 4.17
CA ALA A 186 3.28 -3.76 3.23
C ALA A 186 1.75 -3.74 3.27
N GLU A 187 1.14 -3.65 4.45
CA GLU A 187 -0.30 -3.42 4.61
C GLU A 187 -0.73 -2.11 3.95
N SER A 188 0.03 -1.03 4.18
CA SER A 188 -0.26 0.29 3.60
C SER A 188 -0.11 0.32 2.07
N LEU A 189 0.76 -0.50 1.48
CA LEU A 189 0.89 -0.66 0.02
C LEU A 189 -0.18 -1.56 -0.60
N GLN A 190 -0.89 -2.34 0.22
CA GLN A 190 -1.93 -3.30 -0.19
C GLN A 190 -3.36 -2.82 0.12
N GLU A 191 -3.56 -1.53 0.45
CA GLU A 191 -4.90 -0.94 0.59
C GLU A 191 -5.70 -1.08 -0.73
N TYR A 192 -6.95 -1.56 -0.64
CA TYR A 192 -7.77 -2.04 -1.77
C TYR A 192 -7.97 -1.03 -2.92
N ASP A 193 -8.02 0.27 -2.61
CA ASP A 193 -8.22 1.32 -3.61
C ASP A 193 -6.95 1.65 -4.42
N LEU A 194 -5.80 1.05 -4.08
CA LEU A 194 -4.56 1.16 -4.81
C LEU A 194 -4.48 0.15 -5.96
N HIS A 195 -3.98 0.60 -7.10
CA HIS A 195 -3.65 -0.30 -8.21
C HIS A 195 -2.41 -1.14 -7.91
N GLY A 196 -1.50 -0.62 -7.08
CA GLY A 196 -0.30 -1.29 -6.60
C GLY A 196 0.56 -0.36 -5.76
N GLY A 197 1.68 -0.87 -5.27
CA GLY A 197 2.61 -0.09 -4.46
C GLY A 197 4.04 -0.61 -4.48
N VAL A 198 4.96 0.31 -4.20
CA VAL A 198 6.42 0.08 -4.11
C VAL A 198 6.97 0.77 -2.86
N VAL A 199 7.93 0.16 -2.19
CA VAL A 199 8.79 0.78 -1.17
C VAL A 199 10.24 0.71 -1.63
N GLY A 200 10.96 1.82 -1.49
CA GLY A 200 12.42 1.84 -1.59
C GLY A 200 13.03 2.39 -0.29
N GLY A 201 14.21 1.91 0.06
CA GLY A 201 14.96 2.43 1.19
C GLY A 201 15.96 1.46 1.79
N ASP A 202 16.61 1.93 2.86
CA ASP A 202 17.48 1.11 3.68
C ASP A 202 16.63 0.19 4.57
N MET A 203 16.58 -1.09 4.22
CA MET A 203 15.85 -2.11 4.96
C MET A 203 16.64 -2.65 6.16
N ASN A 204 17.90 -2.24 6.34
CA ASN A 204 18.84 -2.78 7.32
C ASN A 204 18.84 -4.32 7.34
N ALA A 205 18.90 -4.93 6.16
CA ALA A 205 18.89 -6.38 5.97
C ALA A 205 20.25 -7.01 6.34
N ILE A 206 20.57 -6.97 7.63
CA ILE A 206 21.90 -7.25 8.19
C ILE A 206 22.16 -8.76 8.35
N GLY A 207 21.14 -9.52 8.76
CA GLY A 207 21.30 -10.91 9.17
C GLY A 207 20.28 -11.88 8.56
N PRO A 208 20.43 -13.21 8.80
CA PRO A 208 19.59 -14.24 8.18
C PRO A 208 18.08 -14.12 8.48
N SER A 209 17.72 -13.49 9.61
CA SER A 209 16.33 -13.18 9.96
C SER A 209 15.68 -12.17 8.99
N ASP A 210 16.48 -11.28 8.41
CA ASP A 210 15.98 -10.16 7.60
C ASP A 210 15.67 -10.57 6.15
N MET A 211 16.35 -11.61 5.66
CA MET A 211 16.32 -12.04 4.25
C MET A 211 14.92 -12.41 3.75
N ARG A 212 14.06 -12.93 4.63
CA ARG A 212 12.69 -13.39 4.28
C ARG A 212 11.57 -12.44 4.72
N ILE A 213 11.86 -11.31 5.35
CA ILE A 213 10.80 -10.39 5.84
C ILE A 213 9.92 -9.93 4.67
N ALA A 214 10.52 -9.52 3.55
CA ALA A 214 9.78 -9.03 2.38
C ALA A 214 8.73 -10.05 1.88
N GLU A 215 9.13 -11.32 1.71
CA GLU A 215 8.24 -12.41 1.32
C GLU A 215 7.14 -12.65 2.36
N GLN A 216 7.51 -12.67 3.64
CA GLN A 216 6.58 -12.91 4.76
C GLN A 216 5.47 -11.87 4.86
N VAL A 217 5.74 -10.61 4.50
CA VAL A 217 4.74 -9.52 4.51
C VAL A 217 4.03 -9.36 3.15
N GLY A 218 4.26 -10.25 2.19
CA GLY A 218 3.61 -10.26 0.88
C GLY A 218 4.20 -9.30 -0.17
N LEU A 219 5.40 -8.76 0.09
CA LEU A 219 6.16 -7.98 -0.88
C LEU A 219 7.10 -8.88 -1.70
N THR A 220 7.54 -8.38 -2.84
CA THR A 220 8.51 -9.04 -3.73
C THR A 220 9.68 -8.11 -3.96
N ASP A 221 10.89 -8.66 -3.89
CA ASP A 221 12.11 -7.91 -4.19
C ASP A 221 12.24 -7.67 -5.71
N ALA A 222 12.68 -6.48 -6.09
CA ALA A 222 12.97 -6.18 -7.50
C ALA A 222 14.30 -6.81 -7.93
N TRP A 223 15.25 -7.00 -7.00
CA TRP A 223 16.47 -7.77 -7.25
C TRP A 223 16.15 -9.26 -7.42
N GLN A 224 16.66 -9.87 -8.49
CA GLN A 224 16.47 -11.29 -8.82
C GLN A 224 17.73 -12.13 -8.55
N GLY A 225 18.90 -11.48 -8.42
CA GLY A 225 20.14 -12.12 -8.00
C GLY A 225 20.14 -12.57 -6.53
N SER A 226 21.27 -13.11 -6.07
CA SER A 226 21.40 -13.57 -4.67
C SER A 226 21.76 -12.45 -3.70
N GLU A 227 21.64 -12.70 -2.39
CA GLU A 227 22.04 -11.75 -1.33
C GLU A 227 23.56 -11.67 -1.12
N GLU A 228 24.31 -12.60 -1.73
CA GLU A 228 25.78 -12.71 -1.64
C GLU A 228 26.49 -12.18 -2.90
N GLU A 229 25.72 -11.86 -3.95
CA GLU A 229 26.20 -11.41 -5.26
C GLU A 229 26.67 -9.95 -5.20
N GLU A 230 27.89 -9.70 -5.68
CA GLU A 230 28.58 -8.40 -5.49
C GLU A 230 27.78 -7.24 -6.10
N GLU A 231 27.12 -7.49 -7.23
CA GLU A 231 26.22 -6.58 -7.94
C GLU A 231 25.03 -6.13 -7.08
N GLY A 232 24.55 -6.98 -6.18
CA GLY A 232 23.45 -6.67 -5.26
C GLY A 232 23.90 -5.88 -4.02
N ILE A 233 25.18 -5.93 -3.64
CA ILE A 233 25.67 -5.31 -2.40
C ILE A 233 25.57 -3.79 -2.48
N THR A 234 24.96 -3.15 -1.47
CA THR A 234 24.74 -1.69 -1.43
C THR A 234 25.54 -0.98 -0.35
N TRP A 235 26.11 -1.69 0.62
CA TRP A 235 26.80 -1.09 1.76
C TRP A 235 28.09 -1.82 2.13
N GLY A 236 29.06 -1.09 2.69
CA GLY A 236 30.28 -1.62 3.31
C GLY A 236 31.54 -1.51 2.46
N HIS A 237 31.47 -0.90 1.27
CA HIS A 237 32.60 -0.71 0.36
C HIS A 237 33.24 0.70 0.40
N GLN A 238 32.51 1.76 0.78
CA GLN A 238 33.00 3.15 0.62
C GLN A 238 32.71 4.10 1.82
N PRO A 239 33.45 4.01 2.94
CA PRO A 239 34.71 3.29 3.11
C PRO A 239 34.49 1.80 3.40
N PRO A 240 35.53 0.96 3.20
CA PRO A 240 35.56 -0.38 3.78
C PRO A 240 35.37 -0.30 5.29
N SER A 241 34.47 -1.12 5.82
CA SER A 241 34.16 -1.17 7.26
C SER A 241 34.73 -2.43 7.92
N GLN A 242 34.69 -2.50 9.26
CA GLN A 242 35.01 -3.72 10.00
C GLN A 242 33.95 -4.83 9.84
N TYR A 243 32.77 -4.50 9.33
CA TYR A 243 31.68 -5.42 9.04
C TYR A 243 31.71 -5.83 7.56
N PRO A 244 31.35 -7.09 7.23
CA PRO A 244 31.32 -7.54 5.85
C PRO A 244 30.30 -6.74 5.02
N PRO A 245 30.57 -6.48 3.73
CA PRO A 245 29.60 -5.82 2.85
C PRO A 245 28.25 -6.55 2.76
N ARG A 246 27.17 -5.79 2.59
CA ARG A 246 25.77 -6.28 2.61
C ARG A 246 24.85 -5.50 1.67
N ARG A 247 23.77 -6.15 1.22
CA ARG A 247 22.64 -5.51 0.54
C ARG A 247 21.62 -5.02 1.57
N LEU A 248 21.85 -3.82 2.11
CA LEU A 248 20.94 -3.21 3.09
C LEU A 248 19.75 -2.52 2.42
N ASP A 249 20.00 -1.86 1.30
CA ASP A 249 19.01 -1.09 0.54
C ASP A 249 18.27 -2.02 -0.44
N LYS A 250 16.95 -1.85 -0.53
CA LYS A 250 16.10 -2.68 -1.40
C LYS A 250 15.00 -1.85 -2.05
N VAL A 251 14.50 -2.34 -3.18
CA VAL A 251 13.23 -1.89 -3.78
C VAL A 251 12.29 -3.08 -3.77
N LEU A 252 11.20 -2.97 -3.01
CA LEU A 252 10.21 -4.04 -2.80
C LEU A 252 8.84 -3.57 -3.29
N TRP A 253 8.03 -4.47 -3.85
CA TRP A 253 6.76 -4.11 -4.48
C TRP A 253 5.68 -5.19 -4.35
N VAL A 254 4.43 -4.79 -4.55
CA VAL A 254 3.26 -5.68 -4.45
C VAL A 254 3.08 -6.48 -5.75
N ALA A 255 3.67 -7.67 -5.83
CA ALA A 255 3.67 -8.50 -7.06
C ALA A 255 2.30 -9.00 -7.55
N ARG A 256 1.23 -8.79 -6.79
CA ARG A 256 -0.16 -9.06 -7.20
C ARG A 256 -0.94 -7.80 -7.62
N GLY A 257 -0.30 -6.63 -7.56
CA GLY A 257 -0.86 -5.38 -8.08
C GLY A 257 -0.76 -5.26 -9.61
N GLY A 258 -1.34 -4.19 -10.15
CA GLY A 258 -1.21 -3.76 -11.55
C GLY A 258 -0.02 -2.83 -11.78
N VAL A 259 1.12 -3.14 -11.14
CA VAL A 259 2.39 -2.43 -11.34
C VAL A 259 3.46 -3.48 -11.62
N GLU A 260 4.53 -3.09 -12.29
CA GLU A 260 5.72 -3.90 -12.52
C GLU A 260 6.95 -3.03 -12.19
N VAL A 261 8.01 -3.65 -11.71
CA VAL A 261 9.26 -2.98 -11.31
C VAL A 261 10.43 -3.72 -11.93
N GLU A 262 11.32 -2.99 -12.61
CA GLU A 262 12.53 -3.54 -13.22
C GLU A 262 13.60 -3.85 -12.17
N GLU A 263 14.57 -4.70 -12.52
CA GLU A 263 15.69 -5.00 -11.63
C GLU A 263 16.55 -3.75 -11.38
N PRO A 264 16.84 -3.38 -10.12
CA PRO A 264 17.51 -2.13 -9.81
C PRO A 264 19.01 -2.18 -10.10
N VAL A 265 19.54 -1.06 -10.58
CA VAL A 265 20.97 -0.85 -10.84
C VAL A 265 21.57 0.05 -9.76
N ARG A 266 22.80 -0.25 -9.33
CA ARG A 266 23.53 0.56 -8.34
C ARG A 266 23.99 1.90 -8.92
N VAL A 267 23.90 2.95 -8.11
CA VAL A 267 24.43 4.29 -8.39
C VAL A 267 25.21 4.83 -7.19
N GLY A 268 26.00 5.88 -7.36
CA GLY A 268 26.83 6.44 -6.28
C GLY A 268 28.10 5.63 -5.99
N VAL A 269 28.34 4.56 -6.76
CA VAL A 269 29.56 3.74 -6.70
C VAL A 269 30.77 4.61 -7.04
N GLY A 270 31.69 4.75 -6.10
CA GLY A 270 32.86 5.61 -6.27
C GLY A 270 32.57 7.11 -6.20
N ALA A 271 31.35 7.53 -5.88
CA ALA A 271 30.95 8.93 -5.95
C ALA A 271 31.44 9.74 -4.75
N LYS A 272 32.17 10.83 -5.03
CA LYS A 272 32.84 11.68 -4.04
C LYS A 272 32.41 13.14 -4.12
N CYS A 273 32.51 13.82 -2.98
CA CYS A 273 32.58 15.27 -2.91
C CYS A 273 33.86 15.78 -3.59
N GLY A 274 33.87 17.04 -4.04
CA GLY A 274 35.08 17.68 -4.61
C GLY A 274 36.30 17.76 -3.67
N THR A 275 36.12 17.46 -2.38
CA THR A 275 37.16 17.39 -1.35
C THR A 275 37.63 15.95 -1.04
N GLY A 276 37.15 14.94 -1.78
CA GLY A 276 37.66 13.57 -1.75
C GLY A 276 36.96 12.59 -0.80
N GLU A 277 36.09 13.06 0.08
CA GLU A 277 35.20 12.21 0.88
C GLU A 277 34.06 11.63 0.02
N TRP A 278 33.60 10.42 0.33
CA TRP A 278 32.44 9.81 -0.33
C TRP A 278 31.17 10.65 -0.11
N ILE A 279 30.22 10.57 -1.04
CA ILE A 279 28.90 11.21 -0.89
C ILE A 279 28.10 10.51 0.22
N SER A 280 28.10 9.18 0.21
CA SER A 280 27.47 8.30 1.19
C SER A 280 28.28 7.01 1.30
N ASP A 281 28.21 6.32 2.43
CA ASP A 281 28.72 4.96 2.61
C ASP A 281 27.83 3.87 1.99
N HIS A 282 26.59 4.23 1.63
CA HIS A 282 25.71 3.45 0.77
C HIS A 282 25.88 3.78 -0.71
N TYR A 283 25.68 2.77 -1.55
CA TYR A 283 25.27 2.92 -2.95
C TYR A 283 23.76 3.15 -3.02
N GLY A 284 23.32 4.01 -3.93
CA GLY A 284 21.90 4.16 -4.25
C GLY A 284 21.44 3.05 -5.21
N LEU A 285 20.12 2.87 -5.32
CA LEU A 285 19.49 1.96 -6.28
C LEU A 285 18.53 2.74 -7.19
N VAL A 286 18.66 2.55 -8.50
CA VAL A 286 17.74 3.13 -9.50
C VAL A 286 17.05 2.04 -10.31
N THR A 287 15.74 2.18 -10.53
CA THR A 287 14.91 1.26 -11.33
C THR A 287 13.82 2.03 -12.06
N ASN A 288 13.15 1.41 -13.03
CA ASN A 288 11.90 1.92 -13.60
C ASN A 288 10.70 1.16 -13.03
N VAL A 289 9.61 1.89 -12.80
CA VAL A 289 8.33 1.40 -12.30
C VAL A 289 7.27 1.72 -13.34
N HIS A 290 6.48 0.75 -13.78
CA HIS A 290 5.46 0.95 -14.80
C HIS A 290 4.12 0.29 -14.46
N VAL A 291 3.05 0.94 -14.92
CA VAL A 291 1.71 0.37 -15.00
C VAL A 291 1.62 -0.37 -16.34
N PRO A 292 1.60 -1.72 -16.36
CA PRO A 292 1.44 -2.47 -17.60
C PRO A 292 0.09 -2.23 -18.29
N ALA A 293 0.07 -2.37 -19.62
CA ALA A 293 -1.19 -2.45 -20.37
C ALA A 293 -2.01 -3.67 -19.93
N ARG A 294 -3.34 -3.52 -19.80
CA ARG A 294 -4.26 -4.54 -19.25
C ARG A 294 -4.13 -5.95 -19.85
N TYR A 295 -3.66 -6.06 -21.10
CA TYR A 295 -3.49 -7.32 -21.83
C TYR A 295 -2.21 -8.11 -21.47
N SER A 296 -1.17 -7.47 -20.93
CA SER A 296 0.08 -8.17 -20.55
C SER A 296 -0.09 -9.05 -19.31
N LEU A 297 -0.88 -8.59 -18.32
CA LEU A 297 -1.24 -9.31 -17.10
C LEU A 297 -1.85 -10.70 -17.39
N PHE A 298 -2.56 -10.83 -18.51
CA PHE A 298 -3.11 -12.12 -18.96
C PHE A 298 -2.04 -13.09 -19.49
N ARG A 299 -0.99 -12.60 -20.16
CA ARG A 299 0.12 -13.44 -20.67
C ARG A 299 0.99 -13.97 -19.53
N HIS A 300 1.31 -13.15 -18.52
CA HIS A 300 2.11 -13.62 -17.37
C HIS A 300 1.42 -14.74 -16.58
N ARG A 301 0.08 -14.71 -16.45
CA ARG A 301 -0.70 -15.82 -15.86
C ARG A 301 -0.57 -17.15 -16.62
N ILE A 302 -0.39 -17.12 -17.94
CA ILE A 302 -0.27 -18.32 -18.77
C ILE A 302 1.16 -18.88 -18.72
N LEU A 303 2.18 -18.02 -18.81
CA LEU A 303 3.58 -18.44 -18.84
C LEU A 303 4.06 -19.01 -17.49
N ARG A 304 3.65 -18.43 -16.35
CA ARG A 304 4.02 -18.96 -15.02
C ARG A 304 3.46 -20.37 -14.75
N ARG A 305 2.40 -20.81 -15.44
CA ARG A 305 1.88 -22.20 -15.36
C ARG A 305 2.66 -23.22 -16.21
N ARG A 306 3.51 -22.78 -17.15
CA ARG A 306 4.33 -23.69 -18.00
C ARG A 306 5.75 -23.92 -17.48
N GLY A 307 6.26 -23.07 -16.58
CA GLY A 307 7.62 -23.18 -16.02
C GLY A 307 7.87 -24.31 -15.02
N ARG A 308 6.96 -25.30 -14.85
CA ARG A 308 7.12 -26.39 -13.87
C ARG A 308 6.59 -27.74 -14.35
N ARG A 309 7.04 -28.19 -15.53
CA ARG A 309 7.08 -29.61 -15.90
C ARG A 309 8.40 -29.93 -16.62
N THR A 310 9.26 -30.65 -15.91
CA THR A 310 10.49 -31.24 -16.42
C THR A 310 10.22 -32.37 -17.41
N GLY A 311 11.28 -32.77 -18.13
CA GLY A 311 11.28 -33.63 -19.32
C GLY A 311 10.34 -34.83 -19.36
N GLY A 312 9.84 -35.10 -20.56
CA GLY A 312 8.93 -36.22 -20.83
C GLY A 312 8.56 -36.33 -22.31
N ALA A 313 9.55 -36.32 -23.20
CA ALA A 313 9.29 -36.57 -24.62
C ALA A 313 8.81 -38.01 -24.83
N ARG A 314 7.54 -38.19 -25.19
CA ARG A 314 7.07 -39.43 -25.84
C ARG A 314 6.18 -39.10 -27.03
N ARG A 315 6.70 -39.50 -28.19
CA ARG A 315 6.03 -39.54 -29.49
C ARG A 315 5.01 -40.68 -29.44
N CYS A 316 3.75 -40.39 -29.78
CA CYS A 316 2.76 -41.41 -30.12
C CYS A 316 2.14 -40.99 -31.45
N ASP A 317 2.51 -41.68 -32.52
CA ASP A 317 1.75 -41.65 -33.77
C ASP A 317 0.38 -42.30 -33.51
N TYR A 318 -0.69 -41.77 -34.11
CA TYR A 318 -1.85 -42.59 -34.45
C TYR A 318 -2.47 -42.09 -35.77
N SER A 319 -2.90 -43.07 -36.57
CA SER A 319 -3.22 -42.92 -37.99
C SER A 319 -4.59 -42.32 -38.26
N ALA A 320 -4.76 -41.83 -39.49
CA ALA A 320 -6.05 -41.45 -40.04
C ALA A 320 -7.06 -42.62 -40.07
N GLY A 321 -8.34 -42.29 -39.96
CA GLY A 321 -9.46 -43.20 -40.17
C GLY A 321 -10.67 -42.43 -40.68
N TYR A 322 -11.00 -42.58 -41.97
CA TYR A 322 -12.24 -42.06 -42.56
C TYR A 322 -13.44 -42.89 -42.06
N GLY A 323 -14.56 -42.23 -41.78
CA GLY A 323 -15.83 -42.88 -41.45
C GLY A 323 -17.00 -41.95 -41.70
N ALA A 324 -17.67 -42.12 -42.84
CA ALA A 324 -18.88 -41.38 -43.19
C ALA A 324 -20.14 -42.04 -42.57
N GLY A 325 -21.16 -41.24 -42.26
CA GLY A 325 -22.42 -41.76 -41.70
C GLY A 325 -23.40 -40.66 -41.26
N GLU A 326 -24.09 -40.05 -42.22
CA GLU A 326 -25.39 -39.42 -41.93
C GLU A 326 -26.43 -40.50 -41.56
N PRO A 327 -27.45 -40.15 -40.77
CA PRO A 327 -28.76 -40.09 -41.42
C PRO A 327 -29.61 -38.87 -41.01
N THR A 328 -30.24 -38.26 -42.01
CA THR A 328 -31.35 -37.31 -41.83
C THR A 328 -32.62 -37.99 -41.32
N MET A 329 -33.40 -37.31 -40.48
CA MET A 329 -34.84 -37.54 -40.37
C MET A 329 -35.59 -36.20 -40.32
N LYS A 330 -36.68 -36.09 -41.08
CA LYS A 330 -37.41 -34.84 -41.31
C LYS A 330 -38.77 -34.82 -40.57
N THR A 331 -39.15 -33.62 -40.15
CA THR A 331 -40.53 -33.09 -40.03
C THR A 331 -41.57 -33.81 -39.13
N ALA A 332 -42.03 -33.06 -38.13
CA ALA A 332 -43.47 -32.90 -37.86
C ALA A 332 -43.75 -31.45 -37.40
N PHE A 333 -44.65 -30.75 -38.09
CA PHE A 333 -45.16 -29.44 -37.66
C PHE A 333 -46.42 -29.66 -36.80
N ALA A 334 -46.49 -29.01 -35.63
CA ALA A 334 -47.71 -28.92 -34.83
C ALA A 334 -47.91 -27.47 -34.37
N SER A 335 -48.78 -26.74 -35.06
CA SER A 335 -49.12 -25.35 -34.74
C SER A 335 -50.13 -25.29 -33.60
N VAL A 336 -49.71 -24.83 -32.43
CA VAL A 336 -50.61 -24.40 -31.35
C VAL A 336 -50.66 -22.88 -31.34
N ALA A 337 -51.72 -22.32 -31.89
CA ALA A 337 -52.03 -20.90 -31.73
C ALA A 337 -52.67 -20.69 -30.36
N LEU A 338 -51.98 -19.98 -29.46
CA LEU A 338 -52.56 -19.49 -28.21
C LEU A 338 -52.36 -17.98 -28.11
N PHE A 339 -53.45 -17.33 -27.72
CA PHE A 339 -53.71 -15.90 -27.71
C PHE A 339 -52.52 -15.02 -27.30
N VAL A 340 -52.20 -14.04 -28.17
CA VAL A 340 -51.45 -12.84 -27.78
C VAL A 340 -52.38 -11.96 -26.94
N SER A 341 -52.48 -12.28 -25.66
CA SER A 341 -52.94 -11.32 -24.64
C SER A 341 -51.77 -10.40 -24.32
N GLY A 342 -51.90 -9.12 -24.69
CA GLY A 342 -50.86 -8.11 -24.46
C GLY A 342 -50.65 -7.78 -22.99
N ALA A 343 -49.93 -8.64 -22.27
CA ALA A 343 -49.36 -8.29 -20.99
C ALA A 343 -48.19 -7.32 -21.22
N LEU A 344 -48.46 -6.02 -21.01
CA LEU A 344 -47.39 -5.04 -20.87
C LEU A 344 -46.49 -5.50 -19.72
N ALA A 345 -45.21 -5.77 -20.00
CA ALA A 345 -44.26 -6.22 -19.00
C ALA A 345 -43.99 -5.07 -18.00
N GLN A 346 -44.78 -5.04 -16.93
CA GLN A 346 -44.63 -4.03 -15.87
C GLN A 346 -43.24 -4.16 -15.25
N PHE A 347 -42.50 -3.05 -15.22
CA PHE A 347 -41.19 -3.00 -14.61
C PHE A 347 -41.34 -3.22 -13.10
N MET A 348 -40.82 -4.35 -12.59
CA MET A 348 -41.03 -4.79 -11.21
C MET A 348 -39.79 -5.49 -10.66
N ILE A 349 -39.42 -5.21 -9.41
CA ILE A 349 -38.40 -5.94 -8.65
C ILE A 349 -39.07 -6.86 -7.62
N ASN A 350 -38.58 -8.09 -7.49
CA ASN A 350 -39.07 -9.03 -6.50
C ASN A 350 -38.61 -8.62 -5.09
N THR A 351 -39.53 -8.62 -4.12
CA THR A 351 -39.17 -8.49 -2.70
C THR A 351 -38.42 -9.76 -2.24
N PRO A 352 -37.19 -9.65 -1.70
CA PRO A 352 -36.47 -10.80 -1.19
C PRO A 352 -37.11 -11.34 0.10
N SER A 353 -37.30 -12.66 0.20
CA SER A 353 -37.97 -13.30 1.32
C SER A 353 -37.08 -13.58 2.54
N ASN A 354 -35.75 -13.56 2.37
CA ASN A 354 -34.79 -13.69 3.45
C ASN A 354 -33.53 -12.87 3.12
N VAL A 355 -33.25 -11.84 3.93
CA VAL A 355 -32.07 -10.98 3.79
C VAL A 355 -31.25 -11.17 5.07
N VAL A 356 -30.08 -11.81 4.98
CA VAL A 356 -29.23 -12.12 6.14
C VAL A 356 -27.92 -11.37 6.02
N GLU A 357 -27.49 -10.73 7.11
CA GLU A 357 -26.21 -10.01 7.17
C GLU A 357 -25.02 -10.92 6.82
N CYS A 358 -24.16 -10.44 5.92
CA CYS A 358 -23.01 -11.14 5.33
C CYS A 358 -23.30 -12.39 4.47
N GLU A 359 -24.55 -12.65 4.09
CA GLU A 359 -24.88 -13.71 3.11
C GLU A 359 -25.07 -13.15 1.69
N PRO A 360 -24.79 -13.95 0.64
CA PRO A 360 -25.05 -13.56 -0.74
C PRO A 360 -26.54 -13.71 -1.08
N LEU A 361 -27.18 -12.60 -1.47
CA LEU A 361 -28.58 -12.53 -1.89
C LEU A 361 -28.67 -12.24 -3.39
N GLN A 362 -29.44 -13.02 -4.13
CA GLN A 362 -29.74 -12.74 -5.53
C GLN A 362 -30.99 -11.85 -5.65
N LEU A 363 -30.78 -10.63 -6.15
CA LEU A 363 -31.84 -9.70 -6.54
C LEU A 363 -32.26 -9.99 -7.97
N ASN A 364 -33.57 -9.98 -8.25
CA ASN A 364 -34.15 -10.29 -9.56
C ASN A 364 -35.28 -9.30 -9.89
N TRP A 365 -35.37 -8.85 -11.15
CA TRP A 365 -36.44 -7.97 -11.65
C TRP A 365 -36.91 -8.38 -13.05
N GLN A 366 -38.06 -7.86 -13.46
CA GLN A 366 -38.71 -8.11 -14.75
C GLN A 366 -39.03 -6.78 -15.44
N GLY A 367 -38.93 -6.75 -16.79
CA GLY A 367 -39.17 -5.55 -17.61
C GLY A 367 -38.00 -4.55 -17.64
N GLY A 368 -38.19 -3.47 -18.41
CA GLY A 368 -37.22 -2.38 -18.60
C GLY A 368 -36.14 -2.66 -19.67
N THR A 369 -35.65 -1.61 -20.35
CA THR A 369 -34.51 -1.71 -21.28
C THR A 369 -33.33 -0.88 -20.79
N ARG A 370 -32.35 -1.59 -20.22
CA ARG A 370 -30.98 -1.14 -19.90
C ARG A 370 -30.83 -0.11 -18.78
N ASP A 371 -29.71 -0.31 -18.08
CA ASP A 371 -29.11 0.52 -17.03
C ASP A 371 -29.83 0.53 -15.68
N ILE A 372 -29.11 0.17 -14.62
CA ILE A 372 -29.53 0.42 -13.23
C ILE A 372 -28.87 1.72 -12.77
N LEU A 373 -29.67 2.67 -12.32
CA LEU A 373 -29.22 3.87 -11.64
C LEU A 373 -29.43 3.76 -10.11
N PRO A 374 -28.57 4.40 -9.29
CA PRO A 374 -28.73 4.38 -7.84
C PRO A 374 -29.92 5.20 -7.35
N GLY A 375 -30.58 4.71 -6.30
CA GLY A 375 -31.59 5.44 -5.55
C GLY A 375 -32.35 4.56 -4.57
N ALA A 376 -32.74 5.11 -3.42
CA ALA A 376 -33.74 4.52 -2.54
C ALA A 376 -34.72 5.64 -2.15
N THR A 377 -35.99 5.46 -2.53
CA THR A 377 -37.01 6.53 -2.67
C THR A 377 -36.69 7.59 -3.74
N PRO A 378 -37.70 8.28 -4.31
CA PRO A 378 -37.45 9.41 -5.20
C PRO A 378 -36.75 10.62 -4.55
N ASN A 379 -36.81 10.75 -3.21
CA ASN A 379 -36.54 11.99 -2.48
C ASN A 379 -35.66 11.80 -1.21
N GLY A 380 -34.92 10.69 -1.09
CA GLY A 380 -34.18 10.30 0.12
C GLY A 380 -32.73 9.92 -0.17
N ILE A 381 -31.90 9.89 0.89
CA ILE A 381 -30.47 9.55 0.78
C ILE A 381 -30.32 8.02 0.67
N ALA A 382 -29.70 7.54 -0.41
CA ALA A 382 -29.44 6.12 -0.62
C ALA A 382 -28.40 5.59 0.38
N ILE A 383 -28.70 4.45 1.00
CA ILE A 383 -27.80 3.78 1.97
C ILE A 383 -26.65 3.05 1.25
N GLU A 384 -26.93 2.46 0.08
CA GLU A 384 -25.95 1.83 -0.79
C GLU A 384 -26.32 2.07 -2.27
N SER A 385 -25.36 1.93 -3.18
CA SER A 385 -25.54 2.10 -4.62
C SER A 385 -24.86 0.96 -5.38
N PHE A 386 -25.62 0.26 -6.22
CA PHE A 386 -25.12 -0.86 -7.03
C PHE A 386 -24.59 -0.39 -8.39
N PRO A 387 -23.63 -1.12 -8.98
CA PRO A 387 -23.15 -0.82 -10.33
C PRO A 387 -24.22 -1.08 -11.38
N GLN A 388 -24.24 -0.23 -12.41
CA GLN A 388 -25.05 -0.37 -13.61
C GLN A 388 -24.79 -1.73 -14.30
N THR A 389 -25.84 -2.48 -14.63
CA THR A 389 -25.74 -3.79 -15.30
C THR A 389 -26.81 -3.98 -16.37
N ASN A 390 -26.51 -4.84 -17.35
CA ASN A 390 -27.42 -5.27 -18.42
C ASN A 390 -28.10 -6.62 -18.12
N SER A 391 -27.88 -7.19 -16.93
CA SER A 391 -28.57 -8.39 -16.43
C SER A 391 -29.98 -8.05 -15.94
N THR A 392 -30.84 -9.05 -15.75
CA THR A 392 -32.09 -8.96 -14.97
C THR A 392 -31.94 -9.45 -13.53
N SER A 393 -30.70 -9.77 -13.13
CA SER A 393 -30.36 -10.19 -11.78
C SER A 393 -28.99 -9.66 -11.32
N TYR A 394 -28.84 -9.46 -10.01
CA TYR A 394 -27.59 -9.04 -9.37
C TYR A 394 -27.40 -9.79 -8.05
N THR A 395 -26.23 -10.43 -7.85
CA THR A 395 -25.88 -11.03 -6.55
C THR A 395 -25.25 -9.98 -5.65
N TRP A 396 -26.02 -9.49 -4.70
CA TRP A 396 -25.57 -8.61 -3.64
C TRP A 396 -24.98 -9.43 -2.50
N LEU A 397 -23.89 -8.95 -1.88
CA LEU A 397 -23.40 -9.46 -0.61
C LEU A 397 -23.93 -8.50 0.46
N VAL A 398 -24.89 -8.94 1.26
CA VAL A 398 -25.60 -8.07 2.22
C VAL A 398 -24.59 -7.55 3.25
N ASN A 399 -24.26 -6.26 3.17
CA ASN A 399 -23.28 -5.59 4.02
C ASN A 399 -23.92 -4.59 5.01
N ILE A 400 -25.25 -4.57 5.05
CA ILE A 400 -26.08 -3.76 5.94
C ILE A 400 -26.26 -4.51 7.26
N ALA A 401 -26.18 -3.78 8.38
CA ALA A 401 -26.32 -4.33 9.71
C ALA A 401 -27.72 -4.92 9.96
N SER A 402 -27.78 -6.05 10.63
CA SER A 402 -29.02 -6.67 11.09
C SER A 402 -29.88 -5.74 11.97
N GLY A 403 -31.20 -5.93 11.89
CA GLY A 403 -32.21 -5.03 12.46
C GLY A 403 -32.52 -3.80 11.59
N THR A 404 -31.73 -3.50 10.55
CA THR A 404 -32.05 -2.42 9.61
C THR A 404 -33.21 -2.81 8.70
N SER A 405 -34.22 -1.95 8.56
CA SER A 405 -35.27 -2.09 7.55
C SER A 405 -34.82 -1.43 6.25
N ILE A 406 -34.86 -2.19 5.15
CA ILE A 406 -34.42 -1.77 3.81
C ILE A 406 -35.55 -1.93 2.79
N GLY A 407 -35.55 -1.09 1.75
CA GLY A 407 -36.39 -1.23 0.57
C GLY A 407 -35.55 -1.05 -0.69
N LEU A 408 -35.75 -1.91 -1.68
CA LEU A 408 -35.00 -1.87 -2.93
C LEU A 408 -35.74 -1.02 -3.96
N THR A 409 -35.02 -0.21 -4.73
CA THR A 409 -35.54 0.50 -5.90
C THR A 409 -34.60 0.23 -7.07
N VAL A 410 -35.16 -0.16 -8.22
CA VAL A 410 -34.45 -0.24 -9.50
C VAL A 410 -35.01 0.86 -10.40
N ARG A 411 -34.17 1.51 -11.18
CA ARG A 411 -34.57 2.52 -12.17
C ARG A 411 -33.92 2.20 -13.51
N ASP A 412 -34.69 2.27 -14.60
CA ASP A 412 -34.19 2.10 -15.97
C ASP A 412 -33.67 3.42 -16.58
N ASN A 413 -33.07 3.36 -17.77
CA ASN A 413 -32.58 4.55 -18.47
C ASN A 413 -33.65 5.56 -18.92
N THR A 414 -34.94 5.18 -18.91
CA THR A 414 -36.06 6.10 -19.18
C THR A 414 -36.48 6.86 -17.92
N GLY A 415 -35.92 6.50 -16.76
CA GLY A 415 -36.21 7.10 -15.46
C GLY A 415 -37.36 6.41 -14.72
N VAL A 416 -37.99 5.39 -15.31
CA VAL A 416 -39.07 4.62 -14.68
C VAL A 416 -38.47 3.77 -13.56
N ALA A 417 -39.13 3.74 -12.40
CA ALA A 417 -38.66 3.07 -11.21
C ALA A 417 -39.61 1.95 -10.74
N ALA A 418 -39.03 0.84 -10.31
CA ALA A 418 -39.69 -0.29 -9.67
C ALA A 418 -39.21 -0.41 -8.22
N GLN A 419 -40.10 -0.79 -7.29
CA GLN A 419 -39.77 -0.86 -5.86
C GLN A 419 -40.20 -2.20 -5.24
N SER A 420 -39.43 -2.68 -4.26
CA SER A 420 -39.83 -3.81 -3.41
C SER A 420 -40.63 -3.33 -2.20
N ALA A 421 -41.29 -4.26 -1.51
CA ALA A 421 -41.71 -4.00 -0.13
C ALA A 421 -40.48 -3.87 0.80
N ALA A 422 -40.69 -3.29 1.98
CA ALA A 422 -39.66 -3.19 3.01
C ALA A 422 -39.39 -4.56 3.66
N VAL A 423 -38.11 -4.86 3.93
CA VAL A 423 -37.64 -6.10 4.54
C VAL A 423 -36.59 -5.76 5.61
N THR A 424 -36.67 -6.43 6.76
CA THR A 424 -35.67 -6.31 7.83
C THR A 424 -34.50 -7.25 7.56
N VAL A 425 -33.27 -6.76 7.74
CA VAL A 425 -32.06 -7.59 7.67
C VAL A 425 -31.97 -8.47 8.92
N ASN A 426 -31.91 -9.77 8.72
CA ASN A 426 -31.75 -10.79 9.76
C ASN A 426 -30.28 -10.90 10.22
N PRO A 427 -30.01 -11.23 11.50
CA PRO A 427 -28.66 -11.46 12.00
C PRO A 427 -28.03 -12.69 11.33
N GLY A 428 -26.80 -12.52 10.83
CA GLY A 428 -25.96 -13.61 10.36
C GLY A 428 -25.36 -14.43 11.51
N SER A 429 -24.84 -15.62 11.19
CA SER A 429 -24.33 -16.60 12.16
C SER A 429 -23.01 -16.23 12.85
N MET A 430 -22.53 -14.99 12.73
CA MET A 430 -21.26 -14.54 13.30
C MET A 430 -21.39 -13.22 14.08
N SER A 431 -21.42 -13.33 15.41
CA SER A 431 -21.34 -12.19 16.32
C SER A 431 -19.90 -11.75 16.56
N PHE A 432 -19.42 -10.76 15.79
CA PHE A 432 -18.20 -10.02 16.13
C PHE A 432 -18.56 -8.77 16.93
N PRO A 433 -18.26 -8.69 18.24
CA PRO A 433 -18.29 -7.41 18.93
C PRO A 433 -17.18 -6.53 18.37
N TYR A 434 -17.48 -5.24 18.18
CA TYR A 434 -16.51 -4.20 17.83
C TYR A 434 -16.04 -4.12 16.36
N LEU A 435 -16.97 -3.94 15.43
CA LEU A 435 -16.76 -3.16 14.19
C LEU A 435 -18.13 -2.75 13.61
N ILE A 436 -18.35 -1.44 13.44
CA ILE A 436 -19.54 -0.93 12.74
C ILE A 436 -19.43 -1.29 11.24
N GLY A 437 -20.57 -1.58 10.61
CA GLY A 437 -20.70 -2.35 9.36
C GLY A 437 -19.94 -1.87 8.10
N HIS A 438 -20.22 -2.58 6.99
CA HIS A 438 -19.54 -2.58 5.67
C HIS A 438 -18.26 -3.42 5.49
N LYS A 439 -17.43 -3.68 6.51
CA LYS A 439 -16.06 -4.20 6.27
C LYS A 439 -15.81 -5.71 6.48
N ILE A 440 -16.77 -6.49 6.98
CA ILE A 440 -16.53 -7.89 7.38
C ILE A 440 -16.89 -8.90 6.27
N CYS A 441 -18.02 -8.73 5.58
CA CYS A 441 -18.58 -9.78 4.71
C CYS A 441 -17.66 -10.20 3.56
N LEU A 442 -16.82 -9.29 3.05
CA LEU A 442 -15.90 -9.58 1.94
C LEU A 442 -14.81 -10.62 2.31
N VAL A 443 -14.42 -10.68 3.59
CA VAL A 443 -13.35 -11.56 4.09
C VAL A 443 -13.78 -13.03 4.03
N LEU A 444 -15.05 -13.34 4.33
CA LEU A 444 -15.58 -14.71 4.32
C LEU A 444 -15.60 -15.34 2.93
N ARG A 445 -15.79 -14.55 1.87
CA ARG A 445 -15.85 -15.08 0.51
C ARG A 445 -14.52 -15.70 0.07
N VAL A 446 -13.40 -15.24 0.62
CA VAL A 446 -12.08 -15.83 0.37
C VAL A 446 -11.89 -17.13 1.16
N LEU A 447 -12.42 -17.23 2.38
CA LEU A 447 -12.33 -18.43 3.23
C LEU A 447 -13.27 -19.57 2.79
N MET A 448 -14.47 -19.28 2.31
CA MET A 448 -15.44 -20.31 1.89
C MET A 448 -15.04 -20.99 0.56
N LEU A 449 -14.43 -20.25 -0.38
CA LEU A 449 -14.03 -20.84 -1.67
C LEU A 449 -12.84 -21.83 -1.59
N CYS A 450 -12.07 -21.84 -0.50
CA CYS A 450 -10.98 -22.81 -0.30
C CYS A 450 -11.39 -24.05 0.53
N ALA A 451 -12.59 -24.09 1.10
CA ALA A 451 -13.10 -25.27 1.81
C ALA A 451 -13.78 -26.31 0.88
N ALA A 452 -14.12 -25.94 -0.35
CA ALA A 452 -14.78 -26.82 -1.32
C ALA A 452 -13.80 -27.75 -2.07
N SER A 453 -13.29 -28.77 -1.38
CA SER A 453 -12.68 -29.96 -2.01
C SER A 453 -12.92 -31.19 -1.13
N PRO A 454 -13.29 -32.35 -1.70
CA PRO A 454 -13.72 -33.51 -0.91
C PRO A 454 -12.54 -34.17 -0.19
N GLY A 455 -12.53 -34.09 1.14
CA GLY A 455 -11.65 -34.90 1.99
C GLY A 455 -12.22 -36.32 2.18
N PRO A 456 -11.35 -37.33 2.43
CA PRO A 456 -11.80 -38.69 2.74
C PRO A 456 -12.41 -38.79 4.15
N THR A 457 -13.40 -39.66 4.28
CA THR A 457 -14.10 -39.97 5.53
C THR A 457 -13.24 -40.76 6.53
N VAL A 458 -13.21 -40.33 7.79
CA VAL A 458 -12.88 -41.19 8.94
C VAL A 458 -13.88 -40.89 10.07
N SER A 459 -14.28 -41.94 10.80
CA SER A 459 -15.52 -42.01 11.58
C SER A 459 -15.47 -41.40 12.98
N ASP A 460 -16.67 -41.11 13.49
CA ASP A 460 -16.98 -40.65 14.85
C ASP A 460 -16.94 -41.77 15.90
N SER A 461 -16.62 -41.40 17.14
CA SER A 461 -16.95 -42.14 18.37
C SER A 461 -16.73 -41.23 19.60
N GLY A 462 -17.75 -40.46 19.99
CA GLY A 462 -17.68 -39.57 21.17
C GLY A 462 -18.04 -40.23 22.51
N SER A 463 -17.98 -39.46 23.60
CA SER A 463 -18.96 -39.52 24.69
C SER A 463 -18.93 -38.26 25.57
N SER A 464 -20.01 -38.06 26.34
CA SER A 464 -20.32 -36.90 27.17
C SER A 464 -19.78 -36.96 28.60
N THR A 465 -19.48 -35.82 29.24
CA THR A 465 -19.94 -35.47 30.62
C THR A 465 -19.52 -34.06 31.06
N ALA A 466 -20.26 -33.51 32.04
CA ALA A 466 -20.00 -32.26 32.78
C ALA A 466 -20.66 -32.40 34.19
N PRO A 467 -20.57 -31.41 35.10
CA PRO A 467 -19.37 -30.78 35.70
C PRO A 467 -19.42 -30.78 37.26
N ALA A 468 -18.30 -30.50 37.98
CA ALA A 468 -18.35 -30.24 39.45
C ALA A 468 -17.13 -29.49 40.08
N THR A 469 -17.42 -28.31 40.66
CA THR A 469 -17.19 -27.92 42.09
C THR A 469 -15.79 -27.62 42.70
N VAL A 470 -15.51 -26.31 42.84
CA VAL A 470 -15.14 -25.50 44.06
C VAL A 470 -14.19 -26.03 45.17
N THR A 471 -13.11 -25.29 45.44
CA THR A 471 -12.72 -24.62 46.74
C THR A 471 -11.33 -23.92 46.57
N GLY A 472 -10.91 -22.90 47.32
CA GLY A 472 -11.55 -22.11 48.38
C GLY A 472 -10.55 -21.70 49.50
N GLY A 473 -10.24 -20.40 49.64
CA GLY A 473 -9.36 -19.85 50.70
C GLY A 473 -8.85 -18.43 50.35
N SER A 474 -9.43 -17.29 50.79
CA SER A 474 -9.45 -16.71 52.17
C SER A 474 -8.09 -16.07 52.54
N SER A 475 -7.91 -14.92 53.23
CA SER A 475 -8.78 -13.85 53.81
C SER A 475 -7.89 -12.76 54.46
N THR A 476 -8.26 -11.49 54.72
CA THR A 476 -9.31 -10.53 54.27
C THR A 476 -9.00 -9.13 54.86
N ALA A 477 -9.22 -8.04 54.11
CA ALA A 477 -9.48 -6.66 54.58
C ALA A 477 -8.38 -5.89 55.38
N GLY A 478 -8.34 -4.55 55.37
CA GLY A 478 -9.11 -3.58 54.56
C GLY A 478 -9.20 -2.18 55.19
N THR A 479 -9.83 -1.22 54.48
CA THR A 479 -10.41 0.09 54.95
C THR A 479 -9.49 1.06 55.72
N GLY A 480 -9.48 2.38 55.52
CA GLY A 480 -10.25 3.39 54.77
C GLY A 480 -9.46 4.72 54.94
N THR A 481 -9.88 5.94 54.57
CA THR A 481 -11.20 6.51 54.23
C THR A 481 -10.94 7.79 53.40
N ALA A 482 -11.92 8.25 52.62
CA ALA A 482 -11.80 9.45 51.78
C ALA A 482 -11.92 10.78 52.57
N THR A 483 -11.40 11.87 51.99
CA THR A 483 -12.09 13.18 51.90
C THR A 483 -11.34 14.08 50.92
N GLY A 484 -12.05 14.99 50.27
CA GLY A 484 -11.45 16.03 49.42
C GLY A 484 -12.19 17.34 49.61
N ALA A 485 -11.50 18.46 49.33
CA ALA A 485 -12.11 19.77 49.15
C ALA A 485 -11.18 20.68 48.34
N SER A 486 -11.76 21.62 47.62
CA SER A 486 -11.11 22.56 46.69
C SER A 486 -11.04 23.98 47.26
N SER A 487 -10.00 24.73 46.90
CA SER A 487 -10.09 26.21 46.79
C SER A 487 -8.99 26.77 45.87
N SER A 488 -9.28 27.91 45.24
CA SER A 488 -8.37 28.68 44.39
C SER A 488 -8.13 30.07 45.01
N PRO A 489 -7.61 31.07 44.27
CA PRO A 489 -6.23 31.54 44.31
C PRO A 489 -6.08 32.91 45.03
N THR A 490 -4.87 33.49 45.09
CA THR A 490 -4.63 34.95 44.95
C THR A 490 -3.12 35.26 44.75
N SER A 491 -2.83 36.34 44.02
CA SER A 491 -1.53 36.87 43.58
C SER A 491 -0.72 37.63 44.64
N THR A 492 0.61 37.73 44.43
CA THR A 492 1.47 38.96 44.46
C THR A 492 2.98 38.56 44.31
N SER A 493 3.93 39.35 43.79
CA SER A 493 3.89 40.63 43.03
C SER A 493 5.17 40.84 42.15
N THR A 494 5.51 42.10 41.87
CA THR A 494 6.61 42.75 41.11
C THR A 494 8.02 42.57 41.69
N SER A 495 9.15 42.78 40.99
CA SER A 495 9.48 43.94 40.13
C SER A 495 10.64 43.72 39.12
N LYS A 496 11.27 44.80 38.60
CA LYS A 496 11.92 44.88 37.27
C LYS A 496 13.46 45.07 37.29
N SER A 497 14.04 44.82 36.10
CA SER A 497 15.17 45.55 35.47
C SER A 497 16.62 45.17 35.81
N GLY A 498 17.48 45.28 34.79
CA GLY A 498 18.93 45.06 34.84
C GLY A 498 19.45 44.53 33.50
N ALA A 499 20.25 45.32 32.78
CA ALA A 499 20.73 44.99 31.44
C ALA A 499 22.26 44.99 31.36
N SER A 500 22.77 44.47 30.25
CA SER A 500 24.11 44.68 29.67
C SER A 500 25.23 43.67 30.00
N ALA A 501 25.72 43.07 28.92
CA ALA A 501 27.12 42.76 28.59
C ALA A 501 28.05 42.17 29.68
N ASN A 502 28.55 40.96 29.39
CA ASN A 502 29.98 40.70 29.51
C ASN A 502 30.46 39.82 28.34
N ILE A 503 31.51 40.27 27.68
CA ILE A 503 32.27 39.47 26.71
C ILE A 503 33.22 38.59 27.51
N ALA A 504 33.18 37.28 27.30
CA ALA A 504 34.19 36.34 27.80
C ALA A 504 34.60 35.37 26.69
N GLN A 505 35.82 35.55 26.23
CA GLN A 505 36.47 34.79 25.16
C GLN A 505 37.22 33.59 25.74
N PHE A 506 36.69 32.37 25.59
CA PHE A 506 37.34 31.05 25.70
C PHE A 506 36.30 30.00 25.26
N GLY A 507 36.58 28.85 24.65
CA GLY A 507 37.82 28.24 24.16
C GLY A 507 37.44 26.95 23.41
N ALA A 508 38.30 26.42 22.54
CA ALA A 508 37.96 25.26 21.72
C ALA A 508 38.08 23.93 22.49
N ALA A 509 36.97 23.18 22.57
CA ALA A 509 36.91 21.75 22.90
C ALA A 509 35.62 21.18 22.26
N GLY A 510 35.54 19.94 21.77
CA GLY A 510 36.47 18.82 21.90
C GLY A 510 35.79 17.63 22.57
N ILE A 511 34.82 17.01 21.88
CA ILE A 511 34.09 15.81 22.33
C ILE A 511 34.11 14.83 21.14
N ILE A 512 35.09 13.93 21.03
CA ILE A 512 35.22 12.64 21.74
C ILE A 512 34.03 11.72 21.44
N GLY A 513 34.26 10.77 20.52
CA GLY A 513 33.35 9.66 20.27
C GLY A 513 33.51 8.56 21.30
N VAL A 514 32.43 7.85 21.60
CA VAL A 514 32.40 6.75 22.57
C VAL A 514 32.37 5.42 21.81
N ALA A 515 33.48 4.68 21.90
CA ALA A 515 33.51 3.25 21.64
C ALA A 515 33.55 2.54 23.00
N VAL A 516 32.63 1.62 23.24
CA VAL A 516 32.66 0.73 24.42
C VAL A 516 32.90 -0.68 23.93
N ALA A 517 34.12 -1.17 24.16
CA ALA A 517 34.39 -2.60 24.21
C ALA A 517 34.04 -3.09 25.62
N ALA A 518 33.27 -4.17 25.71
CA ALA A 518 33.07 -4.93 26.94
C ALA A 518 33.56 -6.36 26.70
N LEU A 519 34.46 -6.82 27.56
CA LEU A 519 35.14 -8.11 27.48
C LEU A 519 35.18 -8.68 28.90
N PHE A 520 34.93 -9.99 29.04
CA PHE A 520 34.71 -10.71 30.31
C PHE A 520 33.37 -10.32 31.00
N LEU A 521 32.48 -11.24 31.38
CA LEU A 521 32.54 -12.71 31.54
C LEU A 521 31.43 -13.42 30.76
#